data_AF-A0A554V9Y7-F1
#
_entry.id   AF-A0A554V9Y7-F1
#
_cell.length_a   1.000
_cell.length_b   1.000
_cell.length_c   1.000
_cell.angle_alpha   90.00
_cell.angle_beta   90.00
_cell.angle_gamma   90.00
#
_symmetry.space_group_name_H-M   'P 1'
#
loop_
_entity.id
_entity.type
_entity.pdbx_description
1 polymer ?
#
loop_
_entity_poly.entity_id
_entity_poly.type
_entity_poly.pdbx_seq_one_letter_code
_entity_poly.pdbx_strand_id
1 'polypeptide(L)'
;MESKTPSRLYYDFGKLFTATKSFIDNHNRNKSRLKDRLNANHRATAELMTRLYAKQLNQAIAKGTDITGKLPGFRTFNPSLATCKGCTVRTIINHKERLKTAGFIIKEIHHGKTGVELWINPSIFALPKLSTSVTNPNSKITQLATFFDERVKNLHPLVHEHQEQKNNNSSVNCLKTLKEEKGIRLPAHNKMITGVTRTVQEQDKNIKESRTSDSKKQTRGVKNLLSEESESAFLLQLVRDFWQYAQGKLFSNAIFSKPEEAEILNNIWRSVYCKFRVKGSKEDWKGYQETLYTR
;
A
#
# COMPACT_ATOMS: atom_id res chain seq x y z
N MET A 1 -5.08 -45.51 -14.79
CA MET A 1 -5.74 -44.36 -15.43
C MET A 1 -5.17 -43.09 -14.82
N GLU A 2 -4.19 -42.47 -15.46
CA GLU A 2 -3.63 -41.19 -15.01
C GLU A 2 -4.66 -40.09 -15.22
N SER A 3 -5.14 -39.51 -14.12
CA SER A 3 -5.98 -38.32 -14.14
C SER A 3 -5.13 -37.13 -14.58
N LYS A 4 -5.14 -36.84 -15.89
CA LYS A 4 -4.64 -35.56 -16.41
C LYS A 4 -5.43 -34.43 -15.75
N THR A 5 -4.82 -33.78 -14.77
CA THR A 5 -5.34 -32.56 -14.18
C THR A 5 -5.52 -31.53 -15.30
N PRO A 6 -6.69 -30.89 -15.42
CA PRO A 6 -6.91 -29.89 -16.45
C PRO A 6 -5.91 -28.76 -16.25
N SER A 7 -5.08 -28.53 -17.25
CA SER A 7 -4.09 -27.46 -17.28
C SER A 7 -4.82 -26.12 -17.15
N ARG A 8 -4.83 -25.56 -15.93
CA ARG A 8 -5.48 -24.28 -15.66
C ARG A 8 -4.62 -23.16 -16.26
N LEU A 9 -5.26 -22.28 -17.02
CA LEU A 9 -4.64 -21.03 -17.47
C LEU A 9 -4.24 -20.21 -16.25
N TYR A 10 -3.03 -19.65 -16.25
CA TYR A 10 -2.53 -18.84 -15.16
C TYR A 10 -1.59 -17.77 -15.68
N TYR A 11 -1.79 -16.54 -15.22
CA TYR A 11 -0.89 -15.43 -15.53
C TYR A 11 0.27 -15.41 -14.56
N ASP A 12 1.45 -15.75 -15.08
CA ASP A 12 2.70 -15.71 -14.34
C ASP A 12 3.19 -14.27 -14.12
N PHE A 13 3.43 -13.90 -12.87
CA PHE A 13 3.86 -12.55 -12.51
C PHE A 13 5.24 -12.19 -13.04
N GLY A 14 6.19 -13.14 -13.09
CA GLY A 14 7.55 -12.89 -13.56
C GLY A 14 7.57 -12.57 -15.06
N LYS A 15 6.81 -13.32 -15.86
CA LYS A 15 6.63 -13.06 -17.29
C LYS A 15 5.96 -11.71 -17.54
N LEU A 16 4.88 -11.41 -16.83
CA LEU A 16 4.18 -10.13 -16.96
C LEU A 16 5.03 -8.93 -16.52
N PHE A 17 5.85 -9.09 -15.49
CA PHE A 17 6.78 -8.06 -15.05
C PHE A 17 7.84 -7.77 -16.12
N THR A 18 8.40 -8.82 -16.72
CA THR A 18 9.37 -8.72 -17.81
C THR A 18 8.75 -8.08 -19.05
N ALA A 19 7.51 -8.44 -19.38
CA ALA A 19 6.76 -7.83 -20.49
C ALA A 19 6.46 -6.35 -20.24
N THR A 20 6.03 -6.00 -19.02
CA THR A 20 5.78 -4.61 -18.60
C THR A 20 7.05 -3.77 -18.71
N LYS A 21 8.17 -4.29 -18.20
CA LYS A 21 9.48 -3.65 -18.31
C LYS A 21 9.87 -3.44 -19.77
N SER A 22 9.79 -4.49 -20.58
CA SER A 22 10.17 -4.44 -22.00
C SER A 22 9.33 -3.44 -22.78
N PHE A 23 8.03 -3.35 -22.50
CA PHE A 23 7.13 -2.36 -23.10
C PHE A 23 7.58 -0.93 -22.80
N ILE A 24 7.87 -0.63 -21.52
CA ILE A 24 8.27 0.71 -21.09
C ILE A 24 9.66 1.07 -21.64
N ASP A 25 10.60 0.12 -21.61
CA ASP A 25 11.94 0.32 -22.11
C ASP A 25 11.92 0.58 -23.63
N ASN A 26 11.10 -0.16 -24.39
CA ASN A 26 10.89 0.09 -25.82
C ASN A 26 10.26 1.47 -26.09
N HIS A 27 9.22 1.83 -25.34
CA HIS A 27 8.61 3.16 -25.43
C HIS A 27 9.66 4.27 -25.19
N ASN A 28 10.48 4.13 -24.15
CA ASN A 28 11.47 5.15 -23.79
C ASN A 28 12.63 5.25 -24.80
N ARG A 29 13.02 4.15 -25.44
CA ARG A 29 14.02 4.15 -26.52
C ARG A 29 13.54 4.98 -27.72
N ASN A 30 12.26 4.90 -28.04
CA ASN A 30 11.65 5.60 -29.18
C ASN A 30 11.39 7.10 -28.93
N LYS A 31 11.71 7.63 -27.73
CA LYS A 31 11.51 9.04 -27.38
C LYS A 31 12.85 9.72 -27.15
N SER A 32 13.09 10.79 -27.92
CA SER A 32 14.27 11.65 -27.80
C SER A 32 14.18 12.61 -26.61
N ARG A 33 12.98 13.14 -26.31
CA ARG A 33 12.77 14.09 -25.22
C ARG A 33 12.58 13.36 -23.88
N LEU A 34 13.32 13.79 -22.86
CA LEU A 34 13.23 13.23 -21.50
C LEU A 34 11.83 13.38 -20.87
N LYS A 35 11.13 14.50 -21.17
CA LYS A 35 9.78 14.75 -20.65
C LYS A 35 8.76 13.72 -21.14
N ASP A 36 8.95 13.18 -22.34
CA ASP A 36 8.03 12.20 -22.94
C ASP A 36 8.32 10.77 -22.47
N ARG A 37 9.51 10.53 -21.88
CA ARG A 37 9.90 9.25 -21.31
C ARG A 37 9.19 8.98 -19.98
N LEU A 38 8.76 7.74 -19.79
CA LEU A 38 8.22 7.25 -18.54
C LEU A 38 9.35 7.10 -17.51
N ASN A 39 9.35 7.96 -16.50
CA ASN A 39 10.27 7.86 -15.36
C ASN A 39 9.99 6.62 -14.47
N ALA A 40 10.86 6.42 -13.47
CA ALA A 40 10.76 5.31 -12.52
C ALA A 40 9.42 5.25 -11.75
N ASN A 41 8.81 6.39 -11.44
CA ASN A 41 7.52 6.44 -10.74
C ASN A 41 6.37 5.93 -11.61
N HIS A 42 6.32 6.31 -12.89
CA HIS A 42 5.33 5.77 -13.82
C HIS A 42 5.50 4.27 -13.99
N ARG A 43 6.76 3.82 -14.07
CA ARG A 43 7.08 2.40 -14.19
C ARG A 43 6.60 1.61 -12.97
N ALA A 44 6.89 2.08 -11.77
CA ALA A 44 6.43 1.44 -10.54
C ALA A 44 4.89 1.40 -10.45
N THR A 45 4.19 2.43 -10.95
CA THR A 45 2.72 2.41 -11.06
C THR A 45 2.22 1.40 -12.08
N ALA A 46 2.86 1.30 -13.25
CA ALA A 46 2.52 0.30 -14.26
C ALA A 46 2.71 -1.13 -13.74
N GLU A 47 3.85 -1.41 -13.09
CA GLU A 47 4.14 -2.70 -12.47
C GLU A 47 3.11 -3.06 -11.39
N LEU A 48 2.71 -2.10 -10.55
CA LEU A 48 1.65 -2.29 -9.56
C LEU A 48 0.31 -2.64 -10.22
N MET A 49 -0.08 -1.89 -11.27
CA MET A 49 -1.32 -2.14 -12.00
C MET A 49 -1.32 -3.52 -12.66
N THR A 50 -0.21 -3.91 -13.31
CA THR A 50 -0.03 -5.23 -13.91
C THR A 50 -0.21 -6.34 -12.88
N ARG A 51 0.42 -6.20 -11.71
CA ARG A 51 0.34 -7.19 -10.62
C ARG A 51 -1.08 -7.34 -10.09
N LEU A 52 -1.77 -6.23 -9.84
CA LEU A 52 -3.15 -6.25 -9.34
C LEU A 52 -4.12 -6.83 -10.37
N TYR A 53 -3.94 -6.48 -11.64
CA TYR A 53 -4.78 -7.00 -12.71
C TYR A 53 -4.57 -8.49 -12.94
N ALA A 54 -3.32 -8.97 -12.94
CA ALA A 54 -3.02 -10.39 -13.01
C ALA A 54 -3.65 -11.17 -11.84
N LYS A 55 -3.64 -10.61 -10.62
CA LYS A 55 -4.34 -11.20 -9.48
C LYS A 55 -5.86 -11.30 -9.74
N GLN A 56 -6.48 -10.26 -10.29
CA GLN A 56 -7.90 -10.26 -10.64
C GLN A 56 -8.22 -11.30 -11.72
N LEU A 57 -7.37 -11.42 -12.76
CA LEU A 57 -7.50 -12.42 -13.82
C LEU A 57 -7.38 -13.84 -13.26
N ASN A 58 -6.34 -14.12 -12.48
CA ASN A 58 -6.14 -15.44 -11.88
C ASN A 58 -7.30 -15.84 -10.95
N GLN A 59 -7.90 -14.87 -10.23
CA GLN A 59 -9.11 -15.11 -9.45
C GLN A 59 -10.33 -15.40 -10.32
N ALA A 60 -10.48 -14.76 -11.49
CA ALA A 60 -11.55 -15.04 -12.43
C ALA A 60 -11.40 -16.44 -13.05
N ILE A 61 -10.18 -16.83 -13.44
CA ILE A 61 -9.90 -18.18 -13.96
C ILE A 61 -10.19 -19.24 -12.89
N ALA A 62 -9.79 -19.00 -11.64
CA ALA A 62 -10.08 -19.91 -10.54
C ALA A 62 -11.59 -20.12 -10.30
N LYS A 63 -12.41 -19.13 -10.67
CA LYS A 63 -13.88 -19.20 -10.63
C LYS A 63 -14.52 -19.79 -11.89
N GLY A 64 -13.72 -20.23 -12.86
CA GLY A 64 -14.20 -20.84 -14.11
C GLY A 64 -14.64 -19.83 -15.18
N THR A 65 -14.28 -18.55 -15.07
CA THR A 65 -14.58 -17.58 -16.12
C THR A 65 -13.65 -17.78 -17.31
N ASP A 66 -14.24 -17.99 -18.50
CA ASP A 66 -13.48 -18.03 -19.74
C ASP A 66 -13.02 -16.62 -20.13
N ILE A 67 -11.71 -16.44 -20.22
CA ILE A 67 -11.04 -15.17 -20.56
C ILE A 67 -10.15 -15.31 -21.80
N THR A 68 -10.28 -16.42 -22.52
CA THR A 68 -9.38 -16.81 -23.62
C THR A 68 -9.60 -15.95 -24.87
N GLY A 69 -10.82 -15.42 -25.08
CA GLY A 69 -11.16 -14.59 -26.24
C GLY A 69 -10.95 -13.09 -26.07
N LYS A 70 -11.20 -12.53 -24.88
CA LYS A 70 -11.09 -11.09 -24.63
C LYS A 70 -10.74 -10.80 -23.18
N LEU A 71 -9.64 -10.06 -22.98
CA LEU A 71 -9.21 -9.63 -21.66
C LEU A 71 -10.26 -8.69 -21.03
N PRO A 72 -10.82 -9.04 -19.85
CA PRO A 72 -11.79 -8.20 -19.15
C PRO A 72 -11.14 -6.91 -18.65
N GLY A 73 -11.91 -5.85 -18.41
CA GLY A 73 -11.37 -4.62 -17.83
C GLY A 73 -10.77 -4.85 -16.44
N PHE A 74 -9.63 -4.21 -16.16
CA PHE A 74 -9.05 -4.13 -14.84
C PHE A 74 -9.89 -3.19 -13.98
N ARG A 75 -10.56 -3.73 -12.95
CA ARG A 75 -11.43 -2.94 -12.06
C ARG A 75 -10.65 -2.51 -10.83
N THR A 76 -10.62 -1.21 -10.59
CA THR A 76 -9.84 -0.65 -9.49
C THR A 76 -10.40 0.69 -9.01
N PHE A 77 -9.78 1.27 -7.99
CA PHE A 77 -10.12 2.58 -7.44
C PHE A 77 -8.83 3.42 -7.38
N ASN A 78 -8.90 4.68 -7.80
CA ASN A 78 -7.74 5.58 -7.71
C ASN A 78 -7.25 5.74 -6.25
N PRO A 79 -8.13 5.86 -5.23
CA PRO A 79 -7.70 5.81 -3.82
C PRO A 79 -6.95 4.53 -3.45
N SER A 80 -7.41 3.36 -3.86
CA SER A 80 -6.72 2.10 -3.56
C SER A 80 -5.35 2.01 -4.22
N LEU A 81 -5.22 2.44 -5.48
CA LEU A 81 -3.92 2.52 -6.15
C LEU A 81 -2.97 3.50 -5.44
N ALA A 82 -3.50 4.62 -4.96
CA ALA A 82 -2.75 5.65 -4.24
C ALA A 82 -2.21 5.10 -2.91
N THR A 83 -3.07 4.44 -2.12
CA THR A 83 -2.68 3.76 -0.87
C THR A 83 -1.66 2.66 -1.13
N CYS A 84 -1.90 1.77 -2.10
CA CYS A 84 -0.97 0.67 -2.42
C CYS A 84 0.39 1.17 -2.91
N LYS A 85 0.46 2.34 -3.53
CA LYS A 85 1.72 2.93 -4.02
C LYS A 85 2.41 3.82 -2.97
N GLY A 86 1.68 4.33 -1.99
CA GLY A 86 2.15 5.34 -1.03
C GLY A 86 2.21 6.75 -1.62
N CYS A 87 1.22 7.15 -2.42
CA CYS A 87 1.17 8.49 -3.02
C CYS A 87 -0.25 9.07 -2.98
N THR A 88 -0.43 10.33 -3.43
CA THR A 88 -1.75 10.96 -3.47
C THR A 88 -2.58 10.46 -4.66
N VAL A 89 -3.89 10.59 -4.57
CA VAL A 89 -4.81 10.28 -5.69
C VAL A 89 -4.49 11.11 -6.93
N ARG A 90 -4.12 12.39 -6.74
CA ARG A 90 -3.71 13.29 -7.84
C ARG A 90 -2.49 12.74 -8.58
N THR A 91 -1.51 12.19 -7.85
CA THR A 91 -0.31 11.57 -8.43
C THR A 91 -0.67 10.35 -9.27
N ILE A 92 -1.57 9.47 -8.79
CA ILE A 92 -2.05 8.33 -9.59
C ILE A 92 -2.74 8.79 -10.87
N ILE A 93 -3.58 9.82 -10.80
CA ILE A 93 -4.25 10.38 -11.97
C ILE A 93 -3.22 10.86 -13.00
N ASN A 94 -2.22 11.64 -12.56
CA ASN A 94 -1.11 12.08 -13.42
C ASN A 94 -0.35 10.90 -14.05
N HIS A 95 -0.02 9.88 -13.24
CA HIS A 95 0.67 8.70 -13.75
C HIS A 95 -0.17 7.97 -14.81
N LYS A 96 -1.47 7.81 -14.56
CA LYS A 96 -2.38 7.18 -15.52
C LYS A 96 -2.51 7.98 -16.81
N GLU A 97 -2.57 9.30 -16.74
CA GLU A 97 -2.56 10.16 -17.94
C GLU A 97 -1.31 9.90 -18.77
N ARG A 98 -0.14 9.87 -18.15
CA ARG A 98 1.12 9.57 -18.84
C ARG A 98 1.18 8.14 -19.40
N LEU A 99 0.64 7.17 -18.68
CA LEU A 99 0.55 5.77 -19.14
C LEU A 99 -0.48 5.60 -20.28
N LYS A 100 -1.54 6.41 -20.31
CA LYS A 100 -2.48 6.50 -21.44
C LYS A 100 -1.77 7.06 -22.67
N THR A 101 -1.06 8.18 -22.54
CA THR A 101 -0.29 8.77 -23.65
C THR A 101 0.77 7.81 -24.20
N ALA A 102 1.36 6.98 -23.34
CA ALA A 102 2.35 5.97 -23.74
C ALA A 102 1.73 4.70 -24.36
N GLY A 103 0.41 4.58 -24.45
CA GLY A 103 -0.29 3.40 -24.98
C GLY A 103 -0.25 2.16 -24.08
N PHE A 104 0.14 2.33 -22.81
CA PHE A 104 0.08 1.27 -21.80
C PHE A 104 -1.37 1.02 -21.37
N ILE A 105 -2.12 2.10 -21.14
CA ILE A 105 -3.57 2.07 -20.90
C ILE A 105 -4.26 2.45 -22.21
N ILE A 106 -5.04 1.53 -22.76
CA ILE A 106 -5.77 1.72 -24.03
C ILE A 106 -7.07 2.48 -23.77
N LYS A 107 -7.79 2.12 -22.71
CA LYS A 107 -9.11 2.68 -22.40
C LYS A 107 -9.28 2.83 -20.90
N GLU A 108 -10.01 3.87 -20.51
CA GLU A 108 -10.43 4.13 -19.14
C GLU A 108 -11.93 4.47 -19.14
N ILE A 109 -12.70 3.84 -18.26
CA ILE A 109 -14.11 4.17 -18.00
C ILE A 109 -14.27 4.46 -16.51
N HIS A 110 -14.91 5.59 -16.20
CA HIS A 110 -15.27 5.95 -14.84
C HIS A 110 -16.69 5.51 -14.55
N HIS A 111 -16.87 4.67 -13.54
CA HIS A 111 -18.19 4.21 -13.10
C HIS A 111 -18.64 4.90 -11.80
N GLY A 112 -18.05 6.05 -11.48
CA GLY A 112 -18.37 6.82 -10.27
C GLY A 112 -18.05 6.04 -8.99
N LYS A 113 -19.09 5.69 -8.22
CA LYS A 113 -18.96 4.99 -6.93
C LYS A 113 -18.40 3.57 -7.05
N THR A 114 -18.57 2.92 -8.21
CA THR A 114 -18.07 1.55 -8.42
C THR A 114 -16.62 1.52 -8.94
N GLY A 115 -15.99 2.69 -9.08
CA GLY A 115 -14.57 2.84 -9.35
C GLY A 115 -14.25 3.15 -10.80
N VAL A 116 -13.07 2.69 -11.24
CA VAL A 116 -12.56 2.86 -12.59
C VAL A 116 -12.26 1.51 -13.22
N GLU A 117 -12.56 1.39 -14.50
CA GLU A 117 -12.26 0.22 -15.30
C GLU A 117 -11.23 0.59 -16.37
N LEU A 118 -10.11 -0.12 -16.38
CA LEU A 118 -8.94 0.18 -17.19
C LEU A 118 -8.65 -0.99 -18.13
N TRP A 119 -8.41 -0.71 -19.40
CA TRP A 119 -7.93 -1.70 -20.35
C TRP A 119 -6.43 -1.50 -20.54
N ILE A 120 -5.66 -2.46 -20.04
CA ILE A 120 -4.21 -2.48 -20.24
C ILE A 120 -3.91 -3.14 -21.58
N ASN A 121 -2.83 -2.72 -22.22
CA ASN A 121 -2.43 -3.23 -23.52
C ASN A 121 -2.29 -4.77 -23.51
N PRO A 122 -3.06 -5.51 -24.36
CA PRO A 122 -3.03 -6.97 -24.40
C PRO A 122 -1.66 -7.56 -24.71
N SER A 123 -0.78 -6.81 -25.39
CA SER A 123 0.60 -7.25 -25.66
C SER A 123 1.39 -7.57 -24.39
N ILE A 124 1.07 -6.92 -23.26
CA ILE A 124 1.71 -7.18 -21.97
C ILE A 124 1.19 -8.49 -21.38
N PHE A 125 -0.06 -8.85 -21.68
CA PHE A 125 -0.79 -10.01 -21.17
C PHE A 125 -0.89 -11.12 -22.22
N ALA A 126 0.08 -11.18 -23.15
CA ALA A 126 0.09 -12.18 -24.22
C ALA A 126 -0.20 -13.58 -23.66
N LEU A 127 -1.10 -14.29 -24.37
CA LEU A 127 -1.83 -15.45 -23.89
C LEU A 127 -0.96 -16.43 -23.09
N PRO A 128 -1.46 -16.95 -21.95
CA PRO A 128 -0.75 -17.95 -21.17
C PRO A 128 -0.48 -19.15 -22.06
N LYS A 129 0.80 -19.42 -22.36
CA LYS A 129 1.19 -20.76 -22.82
C LYS A 129 0.67 -21.75 -21.77
N LEU A 130 0.01 -22.83 -22.22
CA LEU A 130 -0.39 -23.96 -21.39
C LEU A 130 0.74 -24.24 -20.40
N SER A 131 0.41 -24.25 -19.10
CA SER A 131 1.37 -24.63 -18.08
C SER A 131 1.63 -26.13 -18.20
N THR A 132 2.55 -26.51 -19.08
CA THR A 132 3.23 -27.81 -19.00
C THR A 132 4.34 -27.67 -17.96
N SER A 133 3.99 -27.94 -16.71
CA SER A 133 4.98 -28.27 -15.69
C SER A 133 4.54 -29.56 -14.99
N VAL A 134 4.82 -30.69 -15.65
CA VAL A 134 5.34 -31.84 -14.92
C VAL A 134 6.80 -31.51 -14.66
N THR A 135 7.07 -30.70 -13.63
CA THR A 135 8.41 -30.68 -13.04
C THR A 135 8.27 -31.43 -11.73
N ASN A 136 8.78 -32.66 -11.73
CA ASN A 136 8.93 -33.47 -10.55
C ASN A 136 9.70 -32.61 -9.52
N PRO A 137 9.13 -32.26 -8.35
CA PRO A 137 9.78 -31.36 -7.39
C PRO A 137 11.13 -31.92 -6.90
N ASN A 138 11.36 -33.23 -7.05
CA ASN A 138 12.59 -33.89 -6.65
C ASN A 138 13.79 -33.62 -7.58
N SER A 139 13.60 -33.29 -8.87
CA SER A 139 14.75 -33.12 -9.78
C SER A 139 15.42 -31.74 -9.68
N LYS A 140 14.72 -30.72 -9.17
CA LYS A 140 15.27 -29.38 -8.94
C LYS A 140 16.00 -29.25 -7.60
N ILE A 141 15.62 -30.03 -6.60
CA ILE A 141 16.27 -30.03 -5.28
C ILE A 141 17.69 -30.60 -5.40
N THR A 142 17.89 -31.66 -6.20
CA THR A 142 19.21 -32.28 -6.38
C THR A 142 20.20 -31.40 -7.16
N GLN A 143 19.71 -30.57 -8.10
CA GLN A 143 20.55 -29.62 -8.85
C GLN A 143 20.88 -28.35 -8.06
N LEU A 144 20.01 -27.92 -7.14
CA LEU A 144 20.31 -26.79 -6.26
C LEU A 144 21.30 -27.18 -5.15
N ALA A 145 21.17 -28.38 -4.58
CA ALA A 145 22.08 -28.88 -3.55
C ALA A 145 23.54 -28.93 -4.04
N THR A 146 23.77 -29.29 -5.31
CA THR A 146 25.12 -29.31 -5.92
C THR A 146 25.70 -27.91 -6.17
N PHE A 147 24.86 -26.86 -6.25
CA PHE A 147 25.31 -25.47 -6.41
C PHE A 147 25.65 -24.77 -5.09
N PHE A 148 25.17 -25.28 -3.94
CA PHE A 148 25.43 -24.67 -2.64
C PHE A 148 26.71 -25.16 -1.95
N ASP A 149 27.33 -26.24 -2.44
CA ASP A 149 28.58 -26.77 -1.91
C ASP A 149 29.82 -25.94 -2.32
N GLU A 150 29.72 -25.12 -3.36
CA GLU A 150 30.83 -24.25 -3.77
C GLU A 150 30.61 -22.78 -3.33
N ARG A 151 31.07 -22.51 -2.12
CA ARG A 151 31.51 -21.19 -1.63
C ARG A 151 30.49 -20.05 -1.71
N VAL A 152 29.45 -20.12 -0.86
CA VAL A 152 28.73 -18.91 -0.45
C VAL A 152 29.61 -18.12 0.53
N LYS A 153 30.45 -17.22 0.02
CA LYS A 153 31.13 -16.22 0.84
C LYS A 153 30.06 -15.36 1.54
N ASN A 154 29.99 -15.46 2.87
CA ASN A 154 29.37 -14.54 3.82
C ASN A 154 28.23 -13.69 3.25
N LEU A 155 27.02 -14.25 3.20
CA LEU A 155 25.81 -13.44 3.07
C LEU A 155 25.72 -12.55 4.31
N HIS A 156 25.97 -11.25 4.14
CA HIS A 156 25.68 -10.27 5.18
C HIS A 156 24.20 -10.39 5.56
N PRO A 157 23.85 -10.42 6.86
CA PRO A 157 22.46 -10.46 7.26
C PRO A 157 21.76 -9.24 6.67
N LEU A 158 20.67 -9.47 5.93
CA LEU A 158 19.80 -8.42 5.41
C LEU A 158 19.00 -7.80 6.56
N VAL A 159 19.70 -7.15 7.48
CA VAL A 159 19.11 -6.16 8.38
C VAL A 159 18.98 -4.90 7.55
N HIS A 160 17.84 -4.74 6.88
CA HIS A 160 17.41 -3.39 6.52
C HIS A 160 17.03 -2.70 7.84
N GLU A 161 18.00 -2.03 8.47
CA GLU A 161 17.64 -0.95 9.39
C GLU A 161 16.83 0.06 8.59
N HIS A 162 15.63 0.39 9.08
CA HIS A 162 14.89 1.54 8.59
C HIS A 162 15.74 2.78 8.89
N GLN A 163 16.54 3.20 7.92
CA GLN A 163 17.18 4.50 7.98
C GLN A 163 16.09 5.53 7.69
N GLU A 164 15.44 5.99 8.75
CA GLU A 164 14.55 7.15 8.69
C GLU A 164 15.36 8.31 8.11
N GLN A 165 15.12 8.64 6.85
CA GLN A 165 15.57 9.91 6.29
C GLN A 165 14.91 11.00 7.14
N LYS A 166 15.71 11.66 7.99
CA LYS A 166 15.30 12.90 8.66
C LYS A 166 14.83 13.87 7.58
N ASN A 167 13.52 14.09 7.57
CA ASN A 167 12.88 15.11 6.77
C ASN A 167 13.42 16.48 7.21
N ASN A 168 14.26 17.10 6.38
CA ASN A 168 14.85 18.41 6.63
C ASN A 168 13.87 19.59 6.49
N ASN A 169 12.56 19.36 6.35
CA ASN A 169 11.54 20.40 6.24
C ASN A 169 10.64 20.52 7.50
N SER A 170 11.06 20.07 8.68
CA SER A 170 10.24 20.15 9.90
C SER A 170 10.24 21.51 10.62
N SER A 171 10.93 22.55 10.11
CA SER A 171 11.02 23.86 10.78
C SER A 171 9.97 24.90 10.35
N VAL A 172 8.87 24.49 9.71
CA VAL A 172 7.78 25.43 9.35
C VAL A 172 6.44 24.92 9.86
N ASN A 173 6.28 24.84 11.19
CA ASN A 173 5.01 25.04 11.91
C ASN A 173 5.10 24.89 13.44
N CYS A 174 6.20 25.32 14.07
CA CYS A 174 6.31 25.39 15.54
C CYS A 174 6.68 26.80 15.99
N LEU A 175 5.78 27.76 15.79
CA LEU A 175 5.89 29.08 16.40
C LEU A 175 4.49 29.62 16.68
N LYS A 176 3.70 28.89 17.47
CA LYS A 176 2.44 29.38 18.06
C LYS A 176 1.88 28.51 19.19
N THR A 177 2.72 28.15 20.16
CA THR A 177 2.28 27.83 21.53
C THR A 177 3.52 27.67 22.39
N LEU A 178 3.92 28.75 23.05
CA LEU A 178 4.69 28.78 24.31
C LEU A 178 4.83 30.28 24.66
N LYS A 179 3.75 30.83 25.20
CA LYS A 179 3.75 32.09 25.95
C LYS A 179 2.81 31.92 27.13
N GLU A 180 3.40 31.54 28.24
CA GLU A 180 3.00 31.65 29.65
C GLU A 180 4.16 30.90 30.33
N GLU A 181 5.17 31.51 30.95
CA GLU A 181 5.12 32.48 32.03
C GLU A 181 6.43 33.30 32.15
N LYS A 182 6.30 34.50 32.74
CA LYS A 182 7.28 35.27 33.54
C LYS A 182 8.61 35.73 32.90
N GLY A 183 8.64 37.04 32.62
CA GLY A 183 9.57 37.93 33.32
C GLY A 183 10.76 38.53 32.55
N ILE A 184 10.86 39.87 32.67
CA ILE A 184 12.04 40.74 32.56
C ILE A 184 12.24 41.48 31.22
N ARG A 185 12.61 42.76 31.38
CA ARG A 185 12.42 43.95 30.54
C ARG A 185 13.58 44.18 29.53
N LEU A 186 13.23 44.71 28.33
CA LEU A 186 13.80 45.82 27.50
C LEU A 186 15.34 46.11 27.45
N PRO A 187 15.93 46.87 26.47
CA PRO A 187 15.36 47.62 25.33
C PRO A 187 16.16 47.61 23.98
N ALA A 188 15.57 48.28 22.98
CA ALA A 188 16.20 49.23 22.03
C ALA A 188 17.09 48.77 20.83
N HIS A 189 16.56 49.10 19.64
CA HIS A 189 17.22 49.86 18.56
C HIS A 189 18.42 49.22 17.83
N ASN A 190 18.21 48.77 16.58
CA ASN A 190 18.98 49.38 15.49
C ASN A 190 18.31 49.25 14.11
N LYS A 191 18.10 50.42 13.51
CA LYS A 191 17.82 50.61 12.09
C LYS A 191 19.11 50.31 11.32
N MET A 192 19.02 49.51 10.26
CA MET A 192 19.81 49.78 9.06
C MET A 192 19.01 49.44 7.81
N ILE A 193 18.78 50.48 7.02
CA ILE A 193 18.32 50.45 5.63
C ILE A 193 19.58 50.50 4.77
N THR A 194 19.60 49.71 3.69
CA THR A 194 20.25 49.91 2.36
C THR A 194 20.49 48.51 1.79
N GLY A 195 20.19 48.15 0.54
CA GLY A 195 19.57 48.80 -0.59
C GLY A 195 19.64 47.81 -1.78
N VAL A 196 18.58 47.78 -2.60
CA VAL A 196 18.60 47.55 -4.06
C VAL A 196 19.16 46.20 -4.55
N THR A 197 18.31 45.27 -5.01
CA THR A 197 18.03 45.22 -6.45
C THR A 197 16.57 44.81 -6.75
N ARG A 198 15.95 45.64 -7.58
CA ARG A 198 14.56 45.60 -8.05
C ARG A 198 14.51 44.79 -9.34
N THR A 199 13.55 43.88 -9.47
CA THR A 199 12.79 43.74 -10.73
C THR A 199 11.35 43.33 -10.40
N VAL A 200 10.45 44.10 -11.00
CA VAL A 200 9.01 44.17 -10.80
C VAL A 200 8.33 43.19 -11.74
N GLN A 201 7.40 42.37 -11.26
CA GLN A 201 6.19 42.07 -12.05
C GLN A 201 5.02 41.64 -11.15
N GLU A 202 4.04 42.56 -11.10
CA GLU A 202 2.59 42.37 -10.93
C GLU A 202 2.08 41.63 -9.69
N GLN A 203 1.92 42.41 -8.62
CA GLN A 203 0.75 42.26 -7.75
C GLN A 203 -0.34 43.20 -8.25
N ASP A 204 -1.45 42.65 -8.74
CA ASP A 204 -2.73 43.28 -8.46
C ASP A 204 -3.92 42.32 -8.57
N LYS A 205 -4.87 42.55 -7.66
CA LYS A 205 -6.25 42.05 -7.61
C LYS A 205 -6.47 40.60 -7.13
N ASN A 206 -6.63 40.47 -5.81
CA ASN A 206 -7.96 40.17 -5.24
C ASN A 206 -7.99 40.49 -3.73
N ILE A 207 -8.45 41.70 -3.41
CA ILE A 207 -9.00 42.04 -2.10
C ILE A 207 -10.52 41.88 -2.23
N LYS A 208 -11.11 40.90 -1.53
CA LYS A 208 -12.30 41.05 -0.66
C LYS A 208 -12.84 39.69 -0.23
N GLU A 209 -13.08 39.60 1.08
CA GLU A 209 -14.12 38.80 1.77
C GLU A 209 -14.05 37.27 1.56
N SER A 210 -13.84 36.42 2.59
CA SER A 210 -14.59 36.38 3.83
C SER A 210 -13.75 35.80 4.98
N ARG A 211 -13.63 36.58 6.06
CA ARG A 211 -13.40 36.04 7.41
C ARG A 211 -14.76 35.54 7.91
N THR A 212 -14.93 34.22 7.97
CA THR A 212 -15.72 33.60 9.03
C THR A 212 -14.97 32.38 9.53
N SER A 213 -14.66 32.43 10.81
CA SER A 213 -13.97 31.44 11.62
C SER A 213 -14.57 30.04 11.48
N ASP A 214 -13.74 29.06 11.15
CA ASP A 214 -14.10 27.63 11.24
C ASP A 214 -12.98 26.86 11.98
N SER A 215 -12.56 27.37 13.15
CA SER A 215 -11.56 26.70 14.02
C SER A 215 -12.11 25.48 14.76
N LYS A 216 -13.40 25.14 14.61
CA LYS A 216 -14.03 23.97 15.24
C LYS A 216 -13.88 22.67 14.44
N LYS A 217 -13.47 22.71 13.16
CA LYS A 217 -13.32 21.49 12.34
C LYS A 217 -11.96 20.79 12.48
N GLN A 218 -10.89 21.52 12.77
CA GLN A 218 -9.55 20.91 12.93
C GLN A 218 -9.37 20.18 14.27
N THR A 219 -10.08 20.58 15.33
CA THR A 219 -10.03 19.89 16.62
C THR A 219 -10.86 18.60 16.68
N ARG A 220 -11.86 18.42 15.80
CA ARG A 220 -12.62 17.16 15.67
C ARG A 220 -11.82 16.06 14.96
N GLY A 221 -11.05 16.40 13.94
CA GLY A 221 -10.26 15.41 13.18
C GLY A 221 -9.15 14.76 14.01
N VAL A 222 -8.45 15.53 14.84
CA VAL A 222 -7.37 15.03 15.70
C VAL A 222 -7.91 14.19 16.86
N LYS A 223 -9.06 14.58 17.45
CA LYS A 223 -9.73 13.77 18.48
C LYS A 223 -10.26 12.44 17.92
N ASN A 224 -10.78 12.43 16.70
CA ASN A 224 -11.28 11.20 16.08
C ASN A 224 -10.14 10.23 15.72
N LEU A 225 -9.00 10.72 15.22
CA LEU A 225 -7.84 9.85 14.93
C LEU A 225 -7.27 9.22 16.21
N LEU A 226 -7.11 10.01 17.28
CA LEU A 226 -6.65 9.52 18.58
C LEU A 226 -7.65 8.55 19.22
N SER A 227 -8.96 8.76 19.02
CA SER A 227 -10.00 7.84 19.48
C SER A 227 -9.92 6.50 18.74
N GLU A 228 -9.79 6.51 17.41
CA GLU A 228 -9.70 5.30 16.58
C GLU A 228 -8.45 4.47 16.86
N GLU A 229 -7.29 5.12 17.08
CA GLU A 229 -6.06 4.42 17.49
C GLU A 229 -6.21 3.79 18.88
N SER A 230 -6.84 4.50 19.82
CA SER A 230 -7.09 3.98 21.18
C SER A 230 -8.08 2.81 21.19
N GLU A 231 -9.08 2.83 20.30
CA GLU A 231 -10.05 1.75 20.13
C GLU A 231 -9.41 0.53 19.47
N SER A 232 -8.61 0.73 18.43
CA SER A 232 -7.86 -0.35 17.78
C SER A 232 -6.88 -1.03 18.75
N ALA A 233 -6.15 -0.26 19.56
CA ALA A 233 -5.24 -0.79 20.57
C ALA A 233 -5.98 -1.60 21.65
N PHE A 234 -7.12 -1.10 22.14
CA PHE A 234 -7.96 -1.81 23.09
C PHE A 234 -8.46 -3.15 22.54
N LEU A 235 -8.96 -3.18 21.30
CA LEU A 235 -9.48 -4.40 20.68
C LEU A 235 -8.37 -5.45 20.46
N LEU A 236 -7.17 -5.01 20.10
CA LEU A 236 -6.01 -5.91 20.00
C LEU A 236 -5.59 -6.46 21.37
N GLN A 237 -5.74 -5.67 22.44
CA GLN A 237 -5.45 -6.13 23.79
C GLN A 237 -6.41 -7.24 24.22
N LEU A 238 -7.71 -7.12 23.92
CA LEU A 238 -8.70 -8.18 24.21
C LEU A 238 -8.34 -9.53 23.58
N VAL A 239 -7.87 -9.52 22.33
CA VAL A 239 -7.41 -10.73 21.63
C VAL A 239 -6.21 -11.36 22.34
N ARG A 240 -5.26 -10.54 22.79
CA ARG A 240 -4.07 -11.01 23.52
C ARG A 240 -4.41 -11.57 24.89
N ASP A 241 -5.26 -10.88 25.64
CA ASP A 241 -5.69 -11.30 26.98
C ASP A 241 -6.42 -12.65 26.90
N PHE A 242 -7.27 -12.82 25.88
CA PHE A 242 -7.95 -14.09 25.64
C PHE A 242 -6.98 -15.21 25.26
N TRP A 243 -5.97 -14.92 24.43
CA TRP A 243 -4.93 -15.89 24.12
C TRP A 243 -4.15 -16.31 25.35
N GLN A 244 -3.74 -15.38 26.21
CA GLN A 244 -3.03 -15.70 27.46
C GLN A 244 -3.85 -16.60 28.38
N TYR A 245 -5.16 -16.32 28.52
CA TYR A 245 -6.08 -17.17 29.27
C TYR A 245 -6.16 -18.59 28.68
N ALA A 246 -6.40 -18.69 27.36
CA ALA A 246 -6.52 -19.98 26.68
C ALA A 246 -5.21 -20.78 26.69
N GLN A 247 -4.07 -20.10 26.55
CA GLN A 247 -2.75 -20.71 26.62
C GLN A 247 -2.48 -21.31 28.00
N GLY A 248 -2.77 -20.57 29.07
CA GLY A 248 -2.61 -21.07 30.44
C GLY A 248 -3.52 -22.26 30.76
N LYS A 249 -4.74 -22.31 30.19
CA LYS A 249 -5.73 -23.36 30.47
C LYS A 249 -5.59 -24.61 29.60
N LEU A 250 -5.26 -24.45 28.31
CA LEU A 250 -5.27 -25.53 27.32
C LEU A 250 -3.87 -25.94 26.83
N PHE A 251 -2.88 -25.04 26.94
CA PHE A 251 -1.56 -25.19 26.32
C PHE A 251 -0.42 -24.87 27.29
N SER A 252 -0.57 -25.22 28.56
CA SER A 252 0.36 -24.87 29.64
C SER A 252 1.81 -25.31 29.40
N ASN A 253 2.02 -26.36 28.59
CA ASN A 253 3.34 -26.91 28.27
C ASN A 253 3.81 -26.63 26.83
N ALA A 254 3.05 -25.83 26.06
CA ALA A 254 3.38 -25.55 24.67
C ALA A 254 4.21 -24.27 24.54
N ILE A 255 5.36 -24.36 23.87
CA ILE A 255 6.19 -23.20 23.51
C ILE A 255 5.89 -22.86 22.06
N PHE A 256 5.35 -21.67 21.83
CA PHE A 256 5.06 -21.17 20.49
C PHE A 256 6.15 -20.22 20.03
N SER A 257 6.54 -20.34 18.76
CA SER A 257 7.40 -19.35 18.12
C SER A 257 6.62 -18.07 17.80
N LYS A 258 7.32 -16.94 17.66
CA LYS A 258 6.71 -15.64 17.28
C LYS A 258 5.78 -15.69 16.05
N PRO A 259 6.12 -16.39 14.95
CA PRO A 259 5.21 -16.47 13.80
C PRO A 259 3.94 -17.30 14.10
N GLU A 260 4.07 -18.39 14.85
CA GLU A 260 2.93 -19.24 15.23
C GLU A 260 1.97 -18.49 16.16
N GLU A 261 2.51 -17.75 17.13
CA GLU A 261 1.70 -16.90 18.02
C GLU A 261 0.93 -15.83 17.23
N ALA A 262 1.55 -15.23 16.20
CA ALA A 262 0.87 -14.28 15.33
C ALA A 262 -0.26 -14.93 14.51
N GLU A 263 -0.07 -16.16 14.03
CA GLU A 263 -1.13 -16.91 13.35
C GLU A 263 -2.29 -17.25 14.30
N ILE A 264 -1.99 -17.65 15.53
CA ILE A 264 -2.98 -17.95 16.57
C ILE A 264 -3.79 -16.70 16.90
N LEU A 265 -3.15 -15.57 17.17
CA LEU A 265 -3.83 -14.31 17.45
C LEU A 265 -4.72 -13.86 16.27
N ASN A 266 -4.26 -14.03 15.03
CA ASN A 266 -5.07 -13.74 13.85
C ASN A 266 -6.29 -14.67 13.72
N ASN A 267 -6.13 -15.94 14.07
CA ASN A 267 -7.22 -16.92 14.08
C ASN A 267 -8.24 -16.60 15.18
N ILE A 268 -7.81 -16.23 16.39
CA ILE A 268 -8.68 -15.79 17.48
C ILE A 268 -9.44 -14.52 17.07
N TRP A 269 -8.74 -13.53 16.54
CA TRP A 269 -9.35 -12.29 16.04
C TRP A 269 -10.43 -12.57 14.98
N ARG A 270 -10.19 -13.52 14.08
CA ARG A 270 -11.13 -13.88 13.01
C ARG A 270 -12.30 -14.71 13.51
N SER A 271 -12.05 -15.72 14.34
CA SER A 271 -13.01 -16.77 14.66
C SER A 271 -13.80 -16.48 15.93
N VAL A 272 -13.15 -15.94 16.96
CA VAL A 272 -13.78 -15.61 18.25
C VAL A 272 -14.41 -14.21 18.17
N TYR A 273 -13.64 -13.23 17.72
CA TYR A 273 -14.09 -11.83 17.69
C TYR A 273 -14.72 -11.40 16.36
N CYS A 274 -14.86 -12.31 15.39
CA CYS A 274 -15.46 -12.02 14.08
C CYS A 274 -14.91 -10.77 13.38
N LYS A 275 -13.60 -10.49 13.58
CA LYS A 275 -12.93 -9.27 13.10
C LYS A 275 -13.54 -7.95 13.61
N PHE A 276 -14.21 -7.98 14.77
CA PHE A 276 -14.95 -6.84 15.33
C PHE A 276 -15.93 -6.22 14.33
N ARG A 277 -16.55 -7.05 13.46
CA ARG A 277 -17.55 -6.60 12.49
C ARG A 277 -18.84 -6.11 13.14
N VAL A 278 -19.15 -6.64 14.32
CA VAL A 278 -20.29 -6.21 15.13
C VAL A 278 -19.89 -4.92 15.84
N LYS A 279 -20.72 -3.89 15.75
CA LYS A 279 -20.49 -2.65 16.50
C LYS A 279 -20.88 -2.91 17.96
N GLY A 280 -19.93 -2.68 18.87
CA GLY A 280 -20.14 -2.80 20.32
C GLY A 280 -19.32 -1.74 21.04
N SER A 281 -19.81 -1.27 22.18
CA SER A 281 -19.08 -0.40 23.10
C SER A 281 -17.92 -1.16 23.78
N LYS A 282 -17.02 -0.45 24.47
CA LYS A 282 -15.91 -1.10 25.19
C LYS A 282 -16.44 -2.02 26.29
N GLU A 283 -17.54 -1.63 26.91
CA GLU A 283 -18.25 -2.36 27.95
C GLU A 283 -18.85 -3.66 27.39
N ASP A 284 -19.45 -3.62 26.20
CA ASP A 284 -20.00 -4.81 25.54
C ASP A 284 -18.91 -5.86 25.26
N TRP A 285 -17.74 -5.42 24.80
CA TRP A 285 -16.63 -6.32 24.52
C TRP A 285 -15.99 -6.91 25.77
N LYS A 286 -15.92 -6.14 26.87
CA LYS A 286 -15.49 -6.66 28.17
C LYS A 286 -16.47 -7.71 28.70
N GLY A 287 -17.78 -7.42 28.65
CA GLY A 287 -18.81 -8.38 29.05
C GLY A 287 -18.77 -9.65 28.19
N TYR A 288 -18.59 -9.51 26.87
CA TYR A 288 -18.38 -10.66 25.98
C TYR A 288 -17.15 -11.48 26.39
N GLN A 289 -16.03 -10.83 26.72
CA GLN A 289 -14.82 -11.51 27.14
C GLN A 289 -14.98 -12.26 28.46
N GLU A 290 -15.72 -11.71 29.43
CA GLU A 290 -16.06 -12.42 30.67
C GLU A 290 -16.90 -13.67 30.42
N THR A 291 -17.83 -13.63 29.45
CA THR A 291 -18.57 -14.84 29.04
C THR A 291 -17.68 -15.89 28.35
N LEU A 292 -16.59 -15.47 27.71
CA LEU A 292 -15.62 -16.40 27.13
C LEU A 292 -14.74 -17.06 28.17
N TYR A 293 -14.42 -16.36 29.26
CA TYR A 293 -13.61 -16.91 30.36
C TYR A 293 -14.37 -17.90 31.23
N THR A 294 -15.69 -17.75 31.35
CA THR A 294 -16.55 -18.62 32.16
C THR A 294 -16.96 -19.92 31.47
N ARG A 295 -16.74 -20.03 30.15
CA ARG A 295 -16.92 -21.26 29.38
C ARG A 295 -15.69 -22.18 29.44
#